data_AF-A0A955T0G6-F1
#
_entry.id   AF-A0A955T0G6-F1
#
_cell.length_a   1.000
_cell.length_b   1.000
_cell.length_c   1.000
_cell.angle_alpha   90.00
_cell.angle_beta   90.00
_cell.angle_gamma   90.00
#
_symmetry.space_group_name_H-M   'P 1'
#
loop_
_entity.id
_entity.type
_entity.pdbx_description
1 polymer ?
#
loop_
_entity_poly.entity_id
_entity_poly.type
_entity_poly.pdbx_seq_one_letter_code
_entity_poly.pdbx_strand_id
1 'polypeptide(L)'
;MSKLPLYARVIFVFLVTVFLFVPIVAATVPETITIQGILEAPGEGPLTGNYLSAVRVWDASISGNLLANSFNPITLSDSGRFTIELLLEDVFVAPAQAWYDLAVDVDGDGVEEEEFFPQRVRFHSVPFARMAADSERLKGQPASAFLTTQSVGSSAWSLEGNAPSPGKFLGTTNNEPVELRANDLRALVLIPHSGSPNLIGGHGSNTVAVAAEGGTIGGGGNASAPNEVVGSYGTVGGGKYNRAHGNASTVSGGQSNEALGSIATVGGGDSNVATFDADTVSGGQGNLASGGGATVGGGGGNYASALFATVGGGGLSNLSN
;
A
#
# COMPACT_ATOMS: atom_id res chain seq x y z
N MET A 1 76.82 18.08 -17.46
CA MET A 1 76.86 16.73 -18.08
C MET A 1 75.58 16.01 -17.67
N SER A 2 74.58 15.95 -18.55
CA SER A 2 74.25 14.78 -19.40
C SER A 2 73.28 13.83 -18.65
N LYS A 3 72.09 13.42 -19.09
CA LYS A 3 71.44 13.28 -20.41
C LYS A 3 69.93 13.10 -20.17
N LEU A 4 69.08 13.66 -21.04
CA LEU A 4 67.80 13.03 -21.41
C LEU A 4 68.10 11.94 -22.47
N PRO A 5 67.40 10.79 -22.47
CA PRO A 5 66.28 10.52 -23.41
C PRO A 5 65.22 9.55 -22.80
N LEU A 6 64.15 9.06 -23.42
CA LEU A 6 63.27 9.32 -24.56
C LEU A 6 62.28 8.13 -24.55
N TYR A 7 60.98 8.41 -24.48
CA TYR A 7 59.81 7.66 -24.99
C TYR A 7 59.75 6.12 -24.94
N ALA A 8 58.70 5.61 -24.28
CA ALA A 8 57.94 4.45 -24.75
C ALA A 8 56.45 4.84 -24.88
N ARG A 9 55.92 4.73 -26.10
CA ARG A 9 54.53 5.01 -26.46
C ARG A 9 53.62 3.90 -25.94
N VAL A 10 52.54 4.25 -25.23
CA VAL A 10 51.30 3.46 -25.22
C VAL A 10 50.15 4.42 -25.49
N ILE A 11 49.45 4.17 -26.59
CA ILE A 11 48.24 4.86 -27.00
C ILE A 11 47.10 4.33 -26.11
N PHE A 12 46.48 5.21 -25.33
CA PHE A 12 45.16 4.97 -24.74
C PHE A 12 44.22 6.05 -25.27
N VAL A 13 43.28 5.60 -26.11
CA VAL A 13 42.13 6.38 -26.56
C VAL A 13 41.19 6.52 -25.36
N PHE A 14 41.02 7.73 -24.83
CA PHE A 14 39.92 8.04 -23.90
C PHE A 14 38.80 8.71 -24.69
N LEU A 15 37.66 8.01 -24.79
CA LEU A 15 36.36 8.62 -25.11
C LEU A 15 36.09 9.72 -24.07
N VAL A 16 35.97 10.98 -24.50
CA VAL A 16 35.44 12.05 -23.65
C VAL A 16 33.92 11.93 -23.68
N THR A 17 33.35 11.21 -22.71
CA THR A 17 31.93 11.32 -22.40
C THR A 17 31.72 12.65 -21.67
N VAL A 18 31.20 13.66 -22.36
CA VAL A 18 30.78 14.92 -21.73
C VAL A 18 29.56 14.63 -20.88
N PHE A 19 29.74 14.39 -19.58
CA PHE A 19 28.66 14.57 -18.62
C PHE A 19 28.38 16.06 -18.54
N LEU A 20 27.24 16.50 -19.10
CA LEU A 20 26.61 17.75 -18.70
C LEU A 20 26.24 17.61 -17.23
N PHE A 21 27.17 17.98 -16.34
CA PHE A 21 26.84 18.33 -14.97
C PHE A 21 25.95 19.56 -15.05
N VAL A 22 24.64 19.36 -14.99
CA VAL A 22 23.75 20.43 -14.52
C VAL A 22 24.05 20.52 -13.03
N PRO A 23 24.68 21.59 -12.52
CA PRO A 23 24.75 21.78 -11.09
C PRO A 23 23.32 21.86 -10.58
N ILE A 24 22.90 20.85 -9.82
CA ILE A 24 21.71 20.97 -8.99
C ILE A 24 22.10 22.02 -7.96
N VAL A 25 21.68 23.26 -8.20
CA VAL A 25 21.70 24.30 -7.18
C VAL A 25 20.66 23.84 -6.17
N ALA A 26 21.11 23.11 -5.14
CA ALA A 26 20.29 22.89 -3.97
C ALA A 26 19.87 24.28 -3.50
N ALA A 27 18.57 24.49 -3.32
CA ALA A 27 18.08 25.74 -2.74
C ALA A 27 18.80 25.91 -1.40
N THR A 28 19.67 26.90 -1.31
CA THR A 28 20.31 27.28 -0.04
C THR A 28 19.18 27.59 0.92
N VAL A 29 19.16 26.89 2.05
CA VAL A 29 18.21 27.20 3.11
C VAL A 29 18.40 28.68 3.42
N PRO A 30 17.34 29.51 3.43
CA PRO A 30 17.50 30.92 3.76
C PRO A 30 18.10 31.03 5.16
N GLU A 31 19.32 31.54 5.25
CA GLU A 31 20.06 31.77 6.50
C GLU A 31 19.79 33.17 7.06
N THR A 32 18.71 33.82 6.64
CA THR A 32 18.39 35.19 7.02
C THR A 32 17.06 35.28 7.76
N ILE A 33 17.02 35.99 8.89
CA ILE A 33 15.80 36.45 9.52
C ILE A 33 15.53 37.88 9.07
N THR A 34 14.32 38.16 8.60
CA THR A 34 13.90 39.51 8.24
C THR A 34 13.07 40.13 9.35
N ILE A 35 13.46 41.31 9.84
CA ILE A 35 12.68 42.14 10.76
C ILE A 35 12.14 43.33 9.96
N GLN A 36 10.82 43.54 10.01
CA GLN A 36 10.16 44.64 9.34
C GLN A 36 9.27 45.40 10.32
N GLY A 37 9.17 46.70 10.13
CA GLY A 37 8.34 47.56 10.96
C GLY A 37 8.09 48.91 10.32
N ILE A 38 7.39 49.76 11.05
CA ILE A 38 7.17 51.17 10.75
C ILE A 38 7.69 51.98 11.94
N LEU A 39 8.48 53.01 11.68
CA LEU A 39 8.92 53.96 12.71
C LEU A 39 8.23 55.31 12.49
N GLU A 40 7.70 55.84 13.59
CA GLU A 40 7.06 57.15 13.64
C GLU A 40 7.70 57.98 14.74
N ALA A 41 7.98 59.25 14.44
CA ALA A 41 8.40 60.22 15.43
C ALA A 41 7.19 60.58 16.33
N PRO A 42 7.38 60.71 17.65
CA PRO A 42 6.29 61.06 18.57
C PRO A 42 5.58 62.36 18.17
N GLY A 43 4.39 62.24 17.57
CA GLY A 43 3.57 63.39 17.17
C GLY A 43 3.96 64.05 15.84
N GLU A 44 5.00 63.57 15.14
CA GLU A 44 5.52 64.18 13.91
C GLU A 44 5.34 63.31 12.64
N GLY A 45 4.82 62.10 12.79
CA GLY A 45 4.52 61.19 11.68
C GLY A 45 5.69 60.26 11.33
N PRO A 46 5.67 59.61 10.15
CA PRO A 46 6.67 58.61 9.79
C PRO A 46 8.09 59.18 9.69
N LEU A 47 9.07 58.48 10.27
CA LEU A 47 10.48 58.80 10.09
C LEU A 47 10.92 58.42 8.67
N THR A 48 11.79 59.20 8.04
CA THR A 48 12.27 58.96 6.66
C THR A 48 13.77 59.20 6.56
N GLY A 49 14.47 58.43 5.72
CA GLY A 49 15.92 58.60 5.53
C GLY A 49 16.74 57.42 6.03
N ASN A 50 18.04 57.63 6.22
CA ASN A 50 18.98 56.59 6.61
C ASN A 50 19.36 56.75 8.07
N TYR A 51 19.28 55.66 8.82
CA TYR A 51 19.58 55.61 10.25
C TYR A 51 20.47 54.41 10.55
N LEU A 52 21.23 54.47 11.63
CA LEU A 52 21.86 53.29 12.20
C LEU A 52 20.85 52.58 13.10
N SER A 53 20.87 51.26 13.11
CA SER A 53 20.05 50.46 14.02
C SER A 53 20.90 49.40 14.70
N ALA A 54 20.47 48.94 15.87
CA ALA A 54 21.04 47.78 16.52
C ALA A 54 19.96 46.76 16.86
N VAL A 55 20.26 45.48 16.63
CA VAL A 55 19.41 44.37 17.07
C VAL A 55 20.21 43.49 18.01
N ARG A 56 19.69 43.31 19.23
CA ARG A 56 20.25 42.38 20.20
C ARG A 56 19.36 41.15 20.34
N VAL A 57 19.98 39.99 20.49
CA VAL A 57 19.31 38.71 20.67
C VAL A 57 19.61 38.18 22.08
N TRP A 58 18.58 37.68 22.75
CA TRP A 58 18.59 37.28 24.14
C TRP A 58 17.97 35.89 24.35
N ASP A 59 18.44 35.14 25.34
CA ASP A 59 17.87 33.82 25.71
C ASP A 59 16.62 33.90 26.60
N ALA A 60 16.25 35.10 27.06
CA ALA A 60 15.05 35.35 27.87
C ALA A 60 14.49 36.76 27.69
N SER A 61 13.23 36.96 28.08
CA SER A 61 12.48 38.20 27.85
C SER A 61 12.88 39.41 28.71
N ILE A 62 13.55 39.22 29.85
CA ILE A 62 13.83 40.33 30.81
C ILE A 62 15.25 40.24 31.41
N SER A 63 15.73 39.06 31.80
CA SER A 63 17.01 38.89 32.53
C SER A 63 17.94 37.86 31.88
N GLY A 64 17.83 37.69 30.58
CA GLY A 64 18.61 36.72 29.81
C GLY A 64 20.04 37.14 29.53
N ASN A 65 20.86 36.21 29.06
CA ASN A 65 22.19 36.50 28.52
C ASN A 65 22.06 37.07 27.10
N LEU A 66 22.95 38.00 26.77
CA LEU A 66 23.11 38.50 25.41
C LEU A 66 23.74 37.40 24.56
N LEU A 67 23.07 37.06 23.46
CA LEU A 67 23.49 36.01 22.53
C LEU A 67 24.19 36.60 21.30
N ALA A 68 23.65 37.71 20.78
CA ALA A 68 24.19 38.43 19.64
C ALA A 68 23.85 39.91 19.73
N ASN A 69 24.70 40.75 19.14
CA ASN A 69 24.46 42.18 18.97
C ASN A 69 24.96 42.59 17.58
N SER A 70 24.05 43.08 16.75
CA SER A 70 24.33 43.44 15.35
C SER A 70 23.97 44.89 15.11
N PHE A 71 24.82 45.60 14.37
CA PHE A 71 24.58 46.98 13.95
C PHE A 71 24.32 47.00 12.46
N ASN A 72 23.14 47.51 12.07
CA ASN A 72 22.65 47.46 10.71
C ASN A 72 22.20 48.85 10.27
N PRO A 73 22.75 49.41 9.19
CA PRO A 73 22.17 50.60 8.60
C PRO A 73 20.78 50.26 8.02
N ILE A 74 19.80 51.11 8.26
CA ILE A 74 18.45 50.99 7.72
C ILE A 74 18.08 52.21 6.91
N THR A 75 17.31 51.98 5.85
CA THR A 75 16.68 53.04 5.06
C THR A 75 15.16 52.96 5.28
N LEU A 76 14.58 54.06 5.75
CA LEU A 76 13.15 54.22 5.95
C LEU A 76 12.49 54.82 4.70
N SER A 77 11.41 54.20 4.24
CA SER A 77 10.58 54.74 3.15
C SER A 77 9.81 56.00 3.59
N ASP A 78 9.13 56.67 2.64
CA ASP A 78 8.24 57.81 2.92
C ASP A 78 7.09 57.49 3.89
N SER A 79 6.83 56.21 4.15
CA SER A 79 5.85 55.71 5.12
C SER A 79 6.50 55.13 6.38
N GLY A 80 7.78 55.43 6.63
CA GLY A 80 8.53 54.93 7.79
C GLY A 80 8.81 53.44 7.81
N ARG A 81 8.69 52.74 6.67
CA ARG A 81 8.92 51.29 6.62
C ARG A 81 10.41 50.98 6.55
N PHE A 82 10.88 50.05 7.36
CA PHE A 82 12.23 49.48 7.28
C PHE A 82 12.19 47.96 7.10
N THR A 83 13.32 47.43 6.65
CA THR A 83 13.64 46.00 6.62
C THR A 83 15.07 45.81 7.11
N ILE A 84 15.28 44.94 8.10
CA ILE A 84 16.59 44.49 8.58
C ILE A 84 16.71 43.01 8.25
N GLU A 85 17.83 42.61 7.65
CA GLU A 85 18.18 41.20 7.44
C GLU A 85 19.28 40.80 8.42
N LEU A 86 19.04 39.75 9.21
CA LEU A 86 19.99 39.18 10.16
C LEU A 86 20.45 37.82 9.68
N LEU A 87 21.77 37.60 9.61
CA LEU A 87 22.33 36.29 9.26
C LEU A 87 22.25 35.34 10.47
N LEU A 88 21.82 34.10 10.23
CA LEU A 88 21.60 33.06 11.23
C LEU A 88 22.90 32.43 11.74
N GLU A 89 24.02 32.60 11.03
CA GLU A 89 25.34 32.12 11.49
C GLU A 89 25.76 32.78 12.83
N ASP A 90 25.20 33.96 13.13
CA ASP A 90 25.40 34.69 14.39
C ASP A 90 24.40 34.34 15.50
N VAL A 91 23.40 33.49 15.22
CA VAL A 91 22.24 33.22 16.11
C VAL A 91 22.01 31.71 16.28
N PHE A 92 23.06 30.94 16.57
CA PHE A 92 22.93 29.50 16.89
C PHE A 92 22.42 29.27 18.32
N VAL A 93 21.15 29.60 18.57
CA VAL A 93 20.42 29.17 19.77
C VAL A 93 19.08 28.60 19.33
N ALA A 94 18.61 27.52 19.97
CA ALA A 94 17.35 26.89 19.61
C ALA A 94 16.22 27.95 19.51
N PRO A 95 15.62 28.19 18.32
CA PRO A 95 14.74 29.34 18.07
C PRO A 95 13.48 29.32 18.93
N ALA A 96 13.16 28.19 19.56
CA ALA A 96 12.07 28.07 20.51
C ALA A 96 12.22 28.97 21.77
N GLN A 97 13.40 29.53 22.05
CA GLN A 97 13.66 30.29 23.28
C GLN A 97 14.31 31.67 23.08
N ALA A 98 14.50 32.15 21.85
CA ALA A 98 15.17 33.42 21.60
C ALA A 98 14.21 34.64 21.54
N TRP A 99 14.70 35.79 21.98
CA TRP A 99 14.02 37.08 22.02
C TRP A 99 14.92 38.17 21.40
N TYR A 100 14.35 39.23 20.83
CA TYR A 100 15.12 40.37 20.35
C TYR A 100 14.58 41.71 20.87
N ASP A 101 15.46 42.69 21.01
CA ASP A 101 15.10 44.11 21.07
C ASP A 101 15.80 44.87 19.93
N LEU A 102 15.31 46.07 19.65
CA LEU A 102 15.74 46.93 18.55
C LEU A 102 15.97 48.33 19.10
N ALA A 103 16.99 49.01 18.59
CA ALA A 103 17.19 50.43 18.75
C ALA A 103 17.45 51.06 17.37
N VAL A 104 17.10 52.33 17.23
CA VAL A 104 17.39 53.13 16.04
C VAL A 104 17.94 54.45 16.52
N ASP A 105 19.17 54.71 16.12
CA ASP A 105 19.92 55.94 16.39
C ASP A 105 19.32 57.05 15.55
N VAL A 106 18.54 57.93 16.19
CA VAL A 106 17.78 58.99 15.51
C VAL A 106 18.45 60.35 15.55
N ASP A 107 19.40 60.57 16.48
CA ASP A 107 20.12 61.83 16.67
C ASP A 107 21.54 61.81 16.06
N GLY A 108 22.02 60.64 15.66
CA GLY A 108 23.23 60.41 14.89
C GLY A 108 24.51 60.33 15.73
N ASP A 109 24.39 60.11 17.04
CA ASP A 109 25.55 59.99 17.94
C ASP A 109 25.97 58.54 18.24
N GLY A 110 25.25 57.58 17.66
CA GLY A 110 25.45 56.15 17.82
C GLY A 110 24.29 55.52 18.58
N VAL A 111 24.23 54.19 18.60
CA VAL A 111 23.13 53.52 19.31
C VAL A 111 23.42 53.44 20.81
N GLU A 112 22.58 54.07 21.62
CA GLU A 112 22.69 54.08 23.09
C GLU A 112 21.68 53.13 23.78
N GLU A 113 21.92 52.80 25.05
CA GLU A 113 21.06 51.85 25.80
C GLU A 113 19.61 52.38 25.97
N GLU A 114 19.45 53.71 26.02
CA GLU A 114 18.16 54.38 26.24
C GLU A 114 17.25 54.32 25.00
N GLU A 115 17.83 54.03 23.82
CA GLU A 115 17.11 53.98 22.55
C GLU A 115 16.49 52.60 22.27
N PHE A 116 16.84 51.57 23.06
CA PHE A 116 16.25 50.25 22.90
C PHE A 116 14.80 50.24 23.35
N PHE A 117 13.93 49.69 22.48
CA PHE A 117 12.54 49.49 22.85
C PHE A 117 12.43 48.60 24.11
N PRO A 118 11.63 49.00 25.11
CA PRO A 118 11.66 48.41 26.45
C PRO A 118 11.13 46.97 26.52
N GLN A 119 10.48 46.47 25.46
CA GLN A 119 9.92 45.12 25.42
C GLN A 119 10.63 44.27 24.37
N ARG A 120 11.22 43.16 24.82
CA ARG A 120 11.77 42.14 23.93
C ARG A 120 10.65 41.37 23.23
N VAL A 121 10.82 41.12 21.94
CA VAL A 121 9.89 40.37 21.09
C VAL A 121 10.43 38.96 20.89
N ARG A 122 9.58 37.94 21.12
CA ARG A 122 9.97 36.54 20.92
C ARG A 122 10.06 36.21 19.43
N PHE A 123 11.11 35.52 19.02
CA PHE A 123 11.14 34.93 17.68
C PHE A 123 10.07 33.84 17.58
N HIS A 124 9.24 33.94 16.55
CA HIS A 124 8.26 32.91 16.21
C HIS A 124 8.69 32.29 14.88
N SER A 125 8.84 30.96 14.86
CA SER A 125 9.05 30.24 13.60
C SER A 125 7.83 30.46 12.71
N VAL A 126 8.05 31.04 11.52
CA VAL A 126 7.07 31.01 10.43
C VAL A 126 6.89 29.53 10.03
N PRO A 127 5.68 29.07 9.69
CA PRO A 127 5.39 27.65 9.41
C PRO A 127 6.00 27.12 8.09
N PHE A 128 7.21 27.53 7.72
CA PHE A 128 8.01 26.85 6.71
C PHE A 128 8.78 25.64 7.28
N ALA A 129 8.87 25.51 8.61
CA ALA A 129 9.59 24.42 9.27
C ALA A 129 8.75 23.14 9.51
N ARG A 130 7.60 22.94 8.86
CA ARG A 130 6.85 21.67 8.99
C ARG A 130 7.47 20.50 8.21
N MET A 131 8.53 20.73 7.45
CA MET A 131 9.25 19.71 6.68
C MET A 131 10.69 19.47 7.13
N ALA A 132 11.20 20.18 8.15
CA ALA A 132 12.64 20.22 8.43
C ALA A 132 13.12 19.38 9.63
N ALA A 133 12.26 18.63 10.32
CA ALA A 133 12.74 17.70 11.36
C ALA A 133 13.54 16.51 10.78
N ASP A 134 13.34 16.18 9.49
CA ASP A 134 14.01 15.06 8.83
C ASP A 134 14.95 15.50 7.68
N SER A 135 15.13 16.80 7.44
CA SER A 135 15.95 17.32 6.33
C SER A 135 17.41 16.81 6.39
N GLU A 136 18.01 16.77 7.58
CA GLU A 136 19.37 16.22 7.77
C GLU A 136 19.41 14.69 7.58
N ARG A 137 18.34 13.97 7.92
CA ARG A 137 18.21 12.52 7.63
C ARG A 137 18.07 12.26 6.12
N LEU A 138 17.51 13.21 5.37
CA LEU A 138 17.12 13.05 3.98
C LEU A 138 18.17 13.53 2.97
N LYS A 139 19.30 14.13 3.39
CA LYS A 139 20.35 14.65 2.50
C LYS A 139 19.81 15.49 1.31
N GLY A 140 18.71 16.23 1.53
CA GLY A 140 18.07 17.05 0.49
C GLY A 140 17.22 16.27 -0.54
N GLN A 141 16.94 14.98 -0.34
CA GLN A 141 16.04 14.20 -1.19
C GLN A 141 14.58 14.35 -0.72
N PRO A 142 13.58 14.40 -1.62
CA PRO A 142 12.18 14.40 -1.24
C PRO A 142 11.83 13.10 -0.49
N ALA A 143 10.89 13.14 0.47
CA ALA A 143 10.49 11.95 1.25
C ALA A 143 10.03 10.78 0.36
N SER A 144 9.54 11.06 -0.85
CA SER A 144 9.21 10.05 -1.88
C SER A 144 10.42 9.23 -2.38
N ALA A 145 11.64 9.75 -2.23
CA ALA A 145 12.88 9.05 -2.58
C ALA A 145 13.29 7.99 -1.54
N PHE A 146 12.75 8.05 -0.32
CA PHE A 146 12.89 7.01 0.71
C PHE A 146 11.63 6.16 0.88
N LEU A 147 10.55 6.47 0.14
CA LEU A 147 9.41 5.58 -0.01
C LEU A 147 9.67 4.52 -1.10
N THR A 148 10.89 3.99 -1.18
CA THR A 148 11.17 2.79 -1.96
C THR A 148 10.77 1.59 -1.11
N THR A 149 9.49 1.21 -1.15
CA THR A 149 8.99 -0.13 -0.76
C THR A 149 9.36 -0.68 0.64
N GLN A 150 9.90 0.13 1.56
CA GLN A 150 10.48 -0.36 2.82
C GLN A 150 9.93 0.38 4.05
N SER A 151 8.64 0.69 4.04
CA SER A 151 7.85 0.90 5.27
C SER A 151 6.66 -0.06 5.40
N VAL A 152 6.35 -0.83 4.35
CA VAL A 152 5.63 -2.10 4.50
C VAL A 152 6.71 -3.10 4.89
N GLY A 153 6.83 -3.39 6.20
CA GLY A 153 7.88 -4.24 6.73
C GLY A 153 7.96 -5.60 6.02
N SER A 154 8.96 -6.39 6.37
CA SER A 154 9.21 -7.78 5.98
C SER A 154 8.05 -8.79 6.21
N SER A 155 6.81 -8.31 6.34
CA SER A 155 5.57 -9.01 6.69
C SER A 155 4.47 -8.87 5.63
N ALA A 156 4.77 -8.38 4.42
CA ALA A 156 3.82 -8.33 3.31
C ALA A 156 4.17 -9.32 2.19
N TRP A 157 3.18 -9.65 1.37
CA TRP A 157 3.40 -10.41 0.13
C TRP A 157 3.84 -9.47 -0.99
N SER A 158 5.03 -9.70 -1.54
CA SER A 158 5.59 -8.94 -2.65
C SER A 158 4.88 -9.29 -3.96
N LEU A 159 4.70 -8.29 -4.84
CA LEU A 159 4.21 -8.50 -6.20
C LEU A 159 5.22 -9.28 -7.07
N GLU A 160 6.49 -9.27 -6.70
CA GLU A 160 7.55 -10.07 -7.32
C GLU A 160 7.68 -11.47 -6.66
N GLY A 161 6.84 -11.76 -5.67
CA GLY A 161 6.85 -12.99 -4.89
C GLY A 161 7.76 -12.94 -3.67
N ASN A 162 7.51 -13.84 -2.72
CA ASN A 162 8.31 -14.01 -1.50
C ASN A 162 9.11 -15.31 -1.58
N ALA A 163 10.27 -15.37 -0.92
CA ALA A 163 11.05 -16.59 -0.68
C ALA A 163 10.85 -17.08 0.78
N PRO A 164 9.73 -17.73 1.11
CA PRO A 164 9.43 -18.14 2.48
C PRO A 164 10.39 -19.24 2.96
N SER A 165 10.81 -19.15 4.23
CA SER A 165 11.41 -20.27 4.95
C SER A 165 10.33 -21.23 5.48
N PRO A 166 10.67 -22.48 5.85
CA PRO A 166 9.70 -23.42 6.42
C PRO A 166 8.91 -22.83 7.60
N GLY A 167 7.59 -23.06 7.62
CA GLY A 167 6.69 -22.55 8.66
C GLY A 167 6.12 -21.15 8.40
N LYS A 168 6.45 -20.49 7.28
CA LYS A 168 5.78 -19.27 6.81
C LYS A 168 4.59 -19.62 5.91
N PHE A 169 3.51 -18.84 5.99
CA PHE A 169 2.28 -19.09 5.21
C PHE A 169 1.65 -17.77 4.75
N LEU A 170 0.80 -17.87 3.73
CA LEU A 170 -0.14 -16.83 3.29
C LEU A 170 -1.53 -17.26 3.76
N GLY A 171 -2.14 -16.49 4.67
CA GLY A 171 -3.44 -16.83 5.25
C GLY A 171 -3.70 -16.16 6.59
N THR A 172 -4.61 -16.74 7.38
CA THR A 172 -5.04 -16.26 8.70
C THR A 172 -4.71 -17.28 9.80
N THR A 173 -4.67 -16.84 11.06
CA THR A 173 -4.48 -17.70 12.24
C THR A 173 -5.75 -17.89 13.08
N ASN A 174 -6.83 -17.20 12.71
CA ASN A 174 -8.13 -17.28 13.34
C ASN A 174 -9.10 -18.11 12.49
N ASN A 175 -10.31 -18.33 12.98
CA ASN A 175 -11.33 -19.11 12.29
C ASN A 175 -12.10 -18.27 11.24
N GLU A 176 -11.39 -17.40 10.51
CA GLU A 176 -11.95 -16.55 9.46
C GLU A 176 -11.53 -17.04 8.07
N PRO A 177 -12.42 -16.96 7.06
CA PRO A 177 -12.09 -17.31 5.69
C PRO A 177 -10.98 -16.43 5.08
N VAL A 178 -10.19 -17.03 4.19
CA VAL A 178 -9.18 -16.32 3.38
C VAL A 178 -9.67 -16.24 1.94
N GLU A 179 -9.78 -15.02 1.41
CA GLU A 179 -10.23 -14.77 0.04
C GLU A 179 -9.07 -14.32 -0.86
N LEU A 180 -8.91 -15.01 -2.00
CA LEU A 180 -8.06 -14.58 -3.11
C LEU A 180 -8.91 -13.94 -4.19
N ARG A 181 -8.54 -12.71 -4.59
CA ARG A 181 -9.29 -11.90 -5.55
C ARG A 181 -8.50 -11.62 -6.82
N ALA A 182 -9.21 -11.45 -7.92
CA ALA A 182 -8.70 -10.92 -9.18
C ALA A 182 -9.71 -9.88 -9.70
N ASN A 183 -9.24 -8.68 -10.05
CA ASN A 183 -10.10 -7.56 -10.45
C ASN A 183 -11.23 -7.28 -9.43
N ASP A 184 -10.89 -7.29 -8.14
CA ASP A 184 -11.82 -7.14 -7.00
C ASP A 184 -12.96 -8.17 -6.92
N LEU A 185 -12.89 -9.24 -7.71
CA LEU A 185 -13.82 -10.36 -7.65
C LEU A 185 -13.17 -11.55 -6.94
N ARG A 186 -13.97 -12.24 -6.13
CA ARG A 186 -13.59 -13.52 -5.51
C ARG A 186 -13.18 -14.53 -6.60
N ALA A 187 -11.97 -15.07 -6.49
CA ALA A 187 -11.47 -16.14 -7.34
C ALA A 187 -11.39 -17.48 -6.58
N LEU A 188 -10.99 -17.44 -5.31
CA LEU A 188 -10.94 -18.59 -4.41
C LEU A 188 -11.21 -18.12 -2.98
N VAL A 189 -11.97 -18.90 -2.21
CA VAL A 189 -12.04 -18.75 -0.75
C VAL A 189 -11.70 -20.07 -0.06
N LEU A 190 -10.86 -19.96 0.97
CA LEU A 190 -10.52 -21.04 1.90
C LEU A 190 -11.32 -20.80 3.18
N ILE A 191 -12.22 -21.71 3.54
CA ILE A 191 -13.05 -21.61 4.74
C ILE A 191 -12.51 -22.60 5.78
N PRO A 192 -12.06 -22.14 6.95
CA PRO A 192 -11.57 -23.03 7.99
C PRO A 192 -12.69 -23.89 8.57
N HIS A 193 -12.35 -25.12 8.95
CA HIS A 193 -13.24 -26.06 9.64
C HIS A 193 -12.38 -26.91 10.59
N SER A 194 -12.97 -27.46 11.65
CA SER A 194 -12.24 -28.18 12.71
C SER A 194 -11.55 -29.47 12.25
N GLY A 195 -12.02 -30.08 11.17
CA GLY A 195 -11.44 -31.28 10.57
C GLY A 195 -10.67 -30.97 9.29
N SER A 196 -11.37 -30.68 8.19
CA SER A 196 -10.77 -30.28 6.90
C SER A 196 -11.41 -29.01 6.32
N PRO A 197 -10.63 -28.03 5.85
CA PRO A 197 -11.16 -26.78 5.32
C PRO A 197 -11.93 -26.98 4.02
N ASN A 198 -12.86 -26.07 3.73
CA ASN A 198 -13.57 -26.04 2.45
C ASN A 198 -12.86 -25.12 1.46
N LEU A 199 -12.80 -25.55 0.19
CA LEU A 199 -12.23 -24.79 -0.92
C LEU A 199 -13.34 -24.40 -1.90
N ILE A 200 -13.52 -23.11 -2.16
CA ILE A 200 -14.54 -22.63 -3.10
C ILE A 200 -13.89 -21.72 -4.15
N GLY A 201 -13.58 -22.29 -5.31
CA GLY A 201 -13.11 -21.56 -6.48
C GLY A 201 -14.25 -21.00 -7.34
N GLY A 202 -13.90 -20.04 -8.20
CA GLY A 202 -14.80 -19.51 -9.23
C GLY A 202 -15.76 -18.43 -8.71
N HIS A 203 -16.95 -18.38 -9.31
CA HIS A 203 -17.91 -17.29 -9.09
C HIS A 203 -18.32 -17.15 -7.60
N GLY A 204 -18.60 -15.91 -7.19
CA GLY A 204 -19.02 -15.54 -5.84
C GLY A 204 -20.25 -16.28 -5.30
N SER A 205 -21.08 -16.81 -6.20
CA SER A 205 -22.31 -17.54 -5.87
C SER A 205 -22.11 -19.03 -5.60
N ASN A 206 -20.93 -19.60 -5.88
CA ASN A 206 -20.65 -20.99 -5.52
C ASN A 206 -20.66 -21.17 -4.00
N THR A 207 -21.22 -22.29 -3.52
CA THR A 207 -21.42 -22.56 -2.11
C THR A 207 -20.98 -23.96 -1.71
N VAL A 208 -20.28 -24.06 -0.58
CA VAL A 208 -20.14 -25.29 0.20
C VAL A 208 -20.94 -25.09 1.48
N ALA A 209 -21.79 -26.05 1.85
CA ALA A 209 -22.61 -25.95 3.05
C ALA A 209 -21.76 -25.79 4.32
N VAL A 210 -22.25 -25.02 5.29
CA VAL A 210 -21.49 -24.69 6.51
C VAL A 210 -21.11 -25.94 7.33
N ALA A 211 -21.97 -26.95 7.33
CA ALA A 211 -21.74 -28.21 8.03
C ALA A 211 -20.86 -29.21 7.24
N ALA A 212 -20.60 -28.94 5.96
CA ALA A 212 -19.75 -29.79 5.15
C ALA A 212 -18.28 -29.59 5.57
N GLU A 213 -17.59 -30.70 5.81
CA GLU A 213 -16.16 -30.73 6.07
C GLU A 213 -15.42 -31.11 4.78
N GLY A 214 -14.33 -30.43 4.42
CA GLY A 214 -13.48 -30.81 3.27
C GLY A 214 -14.17 -30.72 1.90
N GLY A 215 -15.26 -29.97 1.78
CA GLY A 215 -15.97 -29.76 0.53
C GLY A 215 -15.15 -28.92 -0.46
N THR A 216 -15.15 -29.32 -1.73
CA THR A 216 -14.30 -28.70 -2.76
C THR A 216 -15.12 -28.31 -3.99
N ILE A 217 -15.02 -27.05 -4.39
CA ILE A 217 -15.46 -26.55 -5.70
C ILE A 217 -14.23 -26.01 -6.42
N GLY A 218 -13.82 -26.65 -7.53
CA GLY A 218 -12.62 -26.23 -8.27
C GLY A 218 -12.77 -24.87 -8.97
N GLY A 219 -13.98 -24.52 -9.40
CA GLY A 219 -14.23 -23.26 -10.11
C GLY A 219 -15.60 -23.18 -10.78
N GLY A 220 -15.70 -22.29 -11.77
CA GLY A 220 -16.91 -22.11 -12.58
C GLY A 220 -18.04 -21.42 -11.83
N GLY A 221 -19.28 -21.76 -12.21
CA GLY A 221 -20.50 -21.15 -11.72
C GLY A 221 -20.77 -19.76 -12.32
N ASN A 222 -21.97 -19.26 -12.09
CA ASN A 222 -22.35 -17.86 -12.29
C ASN A 222 -23.51 -17.49 -11.36
N ALA A 223 -23.98 -16.24 -11.41
CA ALA A 223 -25.03 -15.74 -10.53
C ALA A 223 -26.35 -16.54 -10.56
N SER A 224 -26.69 -17.13 -11.70
CA SER A 224 -27.94 -17.90 -11.88
C SER A 224 -27.71 -19.42 -11.87
N ALA A 225 -26.46 -19.86 -11.96
CA ALA A 225 -26.09 -21.26 -12.07
C ALA A 225 -24.84 -21.57 -11.21
N PRO A 226 -24.92 -21.37 -9.88
CA PRO A 226 -23.81 -21.67 -8.98
C PRO A 226 -23.58 -23.18 -8.88
N ASN A 227 -22.36 -23.57 -8.55
CA ASN A 227 -22.06 -24.93 -8.10
C ASN A 227 -22.26 -25.03 -6.59
N GLU A 228 -22.69 -26.20 -6.13
CA GLU A 228 -23.06 -26.45 -4.75
C GLU A 228 -22.52 -27.79 -4.25
N VAL A 229 -21.92 -27.78 -3.06
CA VAL A 229 -21.51 -28.96 -2.31
C VAL A 229 -22.18 -28.93 -0.95
N VAL A 230 -22.92 -29.99 -0.61
CA VAL A 230 -23.65 -30.09 0.68
C VAL A 230 -23.08 -31.18 1.58
N GLY A 231 -22.70 -32.33 1.02
CA GLY A 231 -22.14 -33.43 1.78
C GLY A 231 -20.68 -33.20 2.16
N SER A 232 -20.26 -33.71 3.32
CA SER A 232 -18.85 -33.66 3.72
C SER A 232 -18.00 -34.44 2.72
N TYR A 233 -16.82 -33.92 2.39
CA TYR A 233 -15.89 -34.41 1.38
C TYR A 233 -16.47 -34.45 -0.03
N GLY A 234 -17.60 -33.78 -0.27
CA GLY A 234 -18.19 -33.65 -1.59
C GLY A 234 -17.31 -32.79 -2.51
N THR A 235 -17.29 -33.14 -3.80
CA THR A 235 -16.44 -32.48 -4.79
C THR A 235 -17.23 -32.10 -6.04
N VAL A 236 -17.12 -30.84 -6.44
CA VAL A 236 -17.47 -30.36 -7.78
C VAL A 236 -16.21 -29.85 -8.48
N GLY A 237 -15.78 -30.50 -9.55
CA GLY A 237 -14.56 -30.10 -10.26
C GLY A 237 -14.66 -28.72 -10.93
N GLY A 238 -15.85 -28.35 -11.41
CA GLY A 238 -16.11 -27.05 -12.04
C GLY A 238 -17.41 -27.05 -12.85
N GLY A 239 -17.48 -26.26 -13.93
CA GLY A 239 -18.69 -26.13 -14.74
C GLY A 239 -19.73 -25.20 -14.12
N LYS A 240 -21.03 -25.40 -14.39
CA LYS A 240 -22.10 -24.56 -13.83
C LYS A 240 -23.31 -25.39 -13.41
N TYR A 241 -23.98 -24.96 -12.34
CA TYR A 241 -25.17 -25.64 -11.80
C TYR A 241 -24.96 -27.11 -11.41
N ASN A 242 -23.77 -27.48 -10.94
CA ASN A 242 -23.49 -28.85 -10.50
C ASN A 242 -23.66 -28.98 -8.98
N ARG A 243 -24.15 -30.13 -8.53
CA ARG A 243 -24.52 -30.42 -7.13
C ARG A 243 -23.90 -31.72 -6.62
N ALA A 244 -23.08 -31.64 -5.58
CA ALA A 244 -22.57 -32.80 -4.85
C ALA A 244 -23.18 -32.80 -3.44
N HIS A 245 -24.33 -33.46 -3.27
CA HIS A 245 -25.12 -33.39 -2.03
C HIS A 245 -24.85 -34.53 -1.06
N GLY A 246 -24.47 -35.71 -1.55
CA GLY A 246 -24.14 -36.83 -0.69
C GLY A 246 -22.74 -36.70 -0.08
N ASN A 247 -22.53 -37.37 1.05
CA ASN A 247 -21.19 -37.44 1.67
C ASN A 247 -20.21 -38.15 0.73
N ALA A 248 -19.03 -37.58 0.53
CA ALA A 248 -18.02 -38.04 -0.42
C ALA A 248 -18.54 -38.22 -1.87
N SER A 249 -19.62 -37.52 -2.23
CA SER A 249 -20.14 -37.51 -3.60
C SER A 249 -19.27 -36.67 -4.52
N THR A 250 -19.22 -37.04 -5.80
CA THR A 250 -18.37 -36.36 -6.79
C THR A 250 -19.15 -36.01 -8.04
N VAL A 251 -19.04 -34.75 -8.47
CA VAL A 251 -19.39 -34.31 -9.82
C VAL A 251 -18.14 -33.72 -10.47
N SER A 252 -17.56 -34.40 -11.46
CA SER A 252 -16.29 -33.94 -12.04
C SER A 252 -16.42 -32.60 -12.78
N GLY A 253 -17.61 -32.24 -13.25
CA GLY A 253 -17.88 -30.96 -13.91
C GLY A 253 -19.10 -31.01 -14.84
N GLY A 254 -19.13 -30.16 -15.86
CA GLY A 254 -20.22 -30.09 -16.83
C GLY A 254 -21.32 -29.10 -16.45
N GLN A 255 -22.55 -29.37 -16.86
CA GLN A 255 -23.71 -28.52 -16.61
C GLN A 255 -24.85 -29.31 -15.96
N SER A 256 -25.43 -28.77 -14.89
CA SER A 256 -26.69 -29.30 -14.32
C SER A 256 -26.63 -30.76 -13.86
N ASN A 257 -25.47 -31.23 -13.41
CA ASN A 257 -25.29 -32.59 -12.92
C ASN A 257 -25.49 -32.68 -11.39
N GLU A 258 -26.07 -33.78 -10.91
CA GLU A 258 -26.38 -33.97 -9.48
C GLU A 258 -25.93 -35.34 -8.97
N ALA A 259 -25.05 -35.37 -7.97
CA ALA A 259 -24.70 -36.57 -7.20
C ALA A 259 -25.30 -36.43 -5.79
N LEU A 260 -26.44 -37.10 -5.56
CA LEU A 260 -27.29 -36.89 -4.39
C LEU A 260 -27.02 -37.88 -3.25
N GLY A 261 -26.67 -39.13 -3.58
CA GLY A 261 -26.36 -40.18 -2.61
C GLY A 261 -24.94 -40.11 -2.08
N SER A 262 -24.71 -40.72 -0.91
CA SER A 262 -23.35 -40.88 -0.36
C SER A 262 -22.50 -41.68 -1.35
N ILE A 263 -21.24 -41.29 -1.53
CA ILE A 263 -20.28 -41.87 -2.49
C ILE A 263 -20.80 -41.96 -3.94
N ALA A 264 -21.90 -41.26 -4.27
CA ALA A 264 -22.42 -41.21 -5.63
C ALA A 264 -21.48 -40.40 -6.54
N THR A 265 -21.40 -40.79 -7.81
CA THR A 265 -20.47 -40.19 -8.77
C THR A 265 -21.17 -39.84 -10.07
N VAL A 266 -21.00 -38.58 -10.51
CA VAL A 266 -21.29 -38.15 -11.88
C VAL A 266 -20.00 -37.69 -12.54
N GLY A 267 -19.54 -38.42 -13.55
CA GLY A 267 -18.28 -38.14 -14.24
C GLY A 267 -18.28 -36.86 -15.09
N GLY A 268 -19.46 -36.25 -15.32
CA GLY A 268 -19.62 -34.98 -16.02
C GLY A 268 -20.80 -35.00 -17.00
N GLY A 269 -20.78 -34.12 -18.00
CA GLY A 269 -21.82 -34.05 -19.04
C GLY A 269 -22.89 -32.99 -18.76
N ASP A 270 -24.11 -33.23 -19.24
CA ASP A 270 -25.26 -32.32 -19.09
C ASP A 270 -26.47 -33.04 -18.48
N SER A 271 -27.01 -32.50 -17.38
CA SER A 271 -28.26 -32.97 -16.78
C SER A 271 -28.26 -34.45 -16.35
N ASN A 272 -27.14 -34.97 -15.84
CA ASN A 272 -27.04 -36.33 -15.32
C ASN A 272 -27.26 -36.37 -13.79
N VAL A 273 -27.92 -37.42 -13.30
CA VAL A 273 -28.29 -37.55 -11.89
C VAL A 273 -27.94 -38.94 -11.35
N ALA A 274 -27.26 -38.99 -10.20
CA ALA A 274 -27.04 -40.19 -9.40
C ALA A 274 -27.73 -40.01 -8.03
N THR A 275 -28.83 -40.72 -7.79
CA THR A 275 -29.79 -40.39 -6.71
C THR A 275 -29.43 -41.01 -5.36
N PHE A 276 -29.07 -42.29 -5.33
CA PHE A 276 -28.83 -43.02 -4.08
C PHE A 276 -27.36 -43.37 -3.87
N ASP A 277 -27.08 -43.95 -2.71
CA ASP A 277 -25.73 -44.28 -2.30
C ASP A 277 -25.03 -45.17 -3.33
N ALA A 278 -23.77 -44.84 -3.64
CA ALA A 278 -22.92 -45.51 -4.63
C ALA A 278 -23.44 -45.53 -6.08
N ASP A 279 -24.51 -44.80 -6.41
CA ASP A 279 -24.95 -44.66 -7.79
C ASP A 279 -23.88 -43.95 -8.63
N THR A 280 -23.70 -44.41 -9.87
CA THR A 280 -22.68 -43.90 -10.77
C THR A 280 -23.28 -43.58 -12.14
N VAL A 281 -23.03 -42.37 -12.62
CA VAL A 281 -23.22 -41.99 -14.03
C VAL A 281 -21.88 -41.53 -14.58
N SER A 282 -21.28 -42.28 -15.50
CA SER A 282 -19.94 -41.93 -16.02
C SER A 282 -19.92 -40.63 -16.84
N GLY A 283 -21.07 -40.21 -17.39
CA GLY A 283 -21.25 -38.94 -18.10
C GLY A 283 -22.40 -38.99 -19.10
N GLY A 284 -22.36 -38.13 -20.12
CA GLY A 284 -23.37 -38.08 -21.19
C GLY A 284 -24.43 -36.99 -20.99
N GLN A 285 -25.64 -37.20 -21.48
CA GLN A 285 -26.74 -36.25 -21.36
C GLN A 285 -28.01 -36.90 -20.81
N GLY A 286 -28.60 -36.32 -19.75
CA GLY A 286 -29.92 -36.73 -19.28
C GLY A 286 -30.00 -38.15 -18.72
N ASN A 287 -28.88 -38.71 -18.23
CA ASN A 287 -28.88 -40.05 -17.65
C ASN A 287 -29.24 -40.01 -16.16
N LEU A 288 -29.90 -41.07 -15.68
CA LEU A 288 -30.34 -41.19 -14.30
C LEU A 288 -30.01 -42.58 -13.73
N ALA A 289 -29.21 -42.63 -12.67
CA ALA A 289 -29.02 -43.79 -11.81
C ALA A 289 -29.78 -43.55 -10.50
N SER A 290 -30.67 -44.47 -10.11
CA SER A 290 -31.55 -44.32 -8.95
C SER A 290 -31.88 -45.65 -8.26
N GLY A 291 -31.00 -46.63 -8.36
CA GLY A 291 -31.23 -47.96 -7.78
C GLY A 291 -30.56 -48.20 -6.43
N GLY A 292 -29.55 -47.41 -6.07
CA GLY A 292 -28.58 -47.77 -5.01
C GLY A 292 -27.52 -48.71 -5.58
N GLY A 293 -26.29 -48.21 -5.72
CA GLY A 293 -25.20 -48.89 -6.42
C GLY A 293 -25.46 -49.11 -7.92
N ALA A 294 -26.43 -48.42 -8.52
CA ALA A 294 -26.75 -48.54 -9.94
C ALA A 294 -25.73 -47.78 -10.79
N THR A 295 -25.47 -48.27 -12.00
CA THR A 295 -24.48 -47.68 -12.91
C THR A 295 -25.06 -47.40 -14.29
N VAL A 296 -24.83 -46.18 -14.79
CA VAL A 296 -25.00 -45.82 -16.20
C VAL A 296 -23.63 -45.46 -16.78
N GLY A 297 -23.15 -46.26 -17.72
CA GLY A 297 -21.84 -46.08 -18.36
C GLY A 297 -21.72 -44.84 -19.26
N GLY A 298 -22.85 -44.21 -19.60
CA GLY A 298 -22.92 -42.94 -20.32
C GLY A 298 -24.04 -42.90 -21.37
N GLY A 299 -23.89 -42.05 -22.38
CA GLY A 299 -24.86 -41.92 -23.48
C GLY A 299 -25.96 -40.89 -23.21
N GLY A 300 -27.17 -41.12 -23.74
CA GLY A 300 -28.26 -40.14 -23.75
C GLY A 300 -29.60 -40.69 -23.22
N GLY A 301 -30.09 -40.13 -22.11
CA GLY A 301 -31.43 -40.38 -21.60
C GLY A 301 -31.63 -41.72 -20.87
N ASN A 302 -30.57 -42.44 -20.50
CA ASN A 302 -30.65 -43.79 -19.93
C ASN A 302 -31.09 -43.79 -18.45
N TYR A 303 -31.77 -44.85 -18.01
CA TYR A 303 -32.32 -44.98 -16.66
C TYR A 303 -31.99 -46.35 -16.02
N ALA A 304 -31.27 -46.34 -14.89
CA ALA A 304 -31.00 -47.52 -14.07
C ALA A 304 -31.72 -47.36 -12.71
N SER A 305 -32.80 -48.11 -12.48
CA SER A 305 -33.74 -47.90 -11.37
C SER A 305 -33.70 -48.98 -10.28
N ALA A 306 -33.14 -50.16 -10.56
CA ALA A 306 -33.02 -51.24 -9.58
C ALA A 306 -31.67 -51.28 -8.87
N LEU A 307 -31.67 -51.89 -7.67
CA LEU A 307 -30.47 -52.10 -6.87
C LEU A 307 -29.39 -52.81 -7.68
N PHE A 308 -28.21 -52.19 -7.79
CA PHE A 308 -27.07 -52.66 -8.59
C PHE A 308 -27.33 -52.82 -10.11
N ALA A 309 -28.40 -52.21 -10.64
CA ALA A 309 -28.69 -52.21 -12.07
C ALA A 309 -27.55 -51.59 -12.89
N THR A 310 -27.32 -52.09 -14.11
CA THR A 310 -26.29 -51.54 -15.00
C THR A 310 -26.84 -51.29 -16.39
N VAL A 311 -26.71 -50.06 -16.87
CA VAL A 311 -26.88 -49.71 -18.28
C VAL A 311 -25.51 -49.36 -18.85
N GLY A 312 -24.98 -50.18 -19.76
CA GLY A 312 -23.65 -49.96 -20.32
C GLY A 312 -23.49 -48.65 -21.11
N GLY A 313 -24.58 -48.13 -21.68
CA GLY A 313 -24.62 -46.87 -22.43
C GLY A 313 -25.68 -46.90 -23.53
N GLY A 314 -25.52 -46.05 -24.56
CA GLY A 314 -26.46 -45.91 -25.69
C GLY A 314 -27.31 -44.64 -25.62
N GLY A 315 -28.27 -44.50 -26.53
CA GLY A 315 -29.25 -43.40 -26.51
C GLY A 315 -30.67 -43.95 -26.63
N LEU A 316 -31.68 -43.14 -26.24
CA LEU A 316 -33.13 -43.43 -26.28
C LEU A 316 -33.72 -44.16 -25.07
N SER A 317 -33.36 -43.74 -23.84
CA SER A 317 -34.10 -44.18 -22.65
C SER A 317 -34.09 -45.68 -22.38
N ASN A 318 -32.91 -46.29 -22.50
CA ASN A 318 -32.73 -47.66 -22.03
C ASN A 318 -33.01 -47.74 -20.54
N LEU A 319 -33.81 -48.73 -20.14
CA LEU A 319 -34.24 -48.94 -18.77
C LEU A 319 -33.72 -50.27 -18.24
N SER A 320 -33.02 -50.23 -17.10
CA SER A 320 -32.71 -51.41 -16.29
C SER A 320 -33.51 -51.34 -14.99
N ASN A 321 -34.50 -52.23 -14.86
CA ASN A 321 -35.34 -52.44 -13.67
C ASN A 321 -34.94 -53.70 -12.91
#